data_AF-A0A1H8KUK6-F1
#
_entry.id   AF-A0A1H8KUK6-F1
#
_cell.length_a   1.000
_cell.length_b   1.000
_cell.length_c   1.000
_cell.angle_alpha   90.00
_cell.angle_beta   90.00
_cell.angle_gamma   90.00
#
_symmetry.space_group_name_H-M   'P 1'
#
loop_
_entity.id
_entity.type
_entity.pdbx_description
1 polymer ?
#
loop_
_entity_poly.entity_id
_entity_poly.type
_entity_poly.pdbx_seq_one_letter_code
_entity_poly.pdbx_strand_id
1 'polypeptide(L)' 'MQNARITLHPTNKRMQVQVDGILLADSSNTLELREHGYPPRHYFPRDDVRMDLLTTSENDHPLPV' A
#
# COMPACT_ATOMS: atom_id res chain seq x y z
N MET A 1 -21.00 -9.24 14.52
CA MET A 1 -21.00 -7.82 14.15
C MET A 1 -19.71 -7.51 13.39
N GLN A 2 -19.73 -7.37 12.07
CA GLN A 2 -18.60 -6.81 11.32
C GLN A 2 -19.08 -6.27 9.97
N ASN A 3 -19.82 -5.16 10.00
CA ASN A 3 -20.32 -4.47 8.81
C ASN A 3 -19.38 -3.31 8.39
N ALA A 4 -18.07 -3.52 8.44
CA ALA A 4 -17.13 -2.50 8.01
C ALA A 4 -16.93 -2.60 6.49
N ARG A 5 -17.21 -1.52 5.75
CA ARG A 5 -17.00 -1.40 4.30
C ARG A 5 -15.52 -1.64 3.91
N ILE A 6 -14.61 -1.35 4.85
CA ILE A 6 -13.16 -1.51 4.70
C ILE A 6 -12.64 -2.43 5.81
N THR A 7 -11.78 -3.39 5.46
CA THR A 7 -11.06 -4.25 6.42
C THR A 7 -9.55 -4.23 6.13
N LEU A 8 -8.75 -4.35 7.18
CA LEU A 8 -7.29 -4.38 7.11
C LEU A 8 -6.77 -5.72 7.61
N HIS A 9 -5.83 -6.31 6.89
CA HIS A 9 -5.22 -7.59 7.22
C HIS A 9 -3.70 -7.46 7.17
N PRO A 10 -2.97 -7.81 8.25
CA PRO A 10 -1.52 -7.94 8.18
C PRO A 10 -1.13 -9.00 7.17
N THR A 11 -0.10 -8.71 6.38
CA THR A 11 0.41 -9.66 5.39
C THR A 11 1.57 -10.44 6.00
N ASN A 12 1.44 -11.76 6.13
CA ASN A 12 2.47 -12.62 6.74
C ASN A 12 3.57 -13.07 5.75
N LYS A 13 3.83 -12.28 4.70
CA LYS A 13 4.82 -12.58 3.66
C LYS A 13 5.61 -11.33 3.32
N ARG A 14 6.86 -11.53 2.89
CA ARG A 14 7.67 -10.47 2.31
C ARG A 14 7.07 -10.03 0.98
N MET A 15 6.90 -8.73 0.79
CA MET A 15 6.39 -8.11 -0.42
C MET A 15 7.41 -7.14 -0.98
N GLN A 16 7.57 -7.15 -2.29
CA GLN A 16 8.48 -6.26 -3.01
C GLN A 16 7.74 -5.52 -4.10
N VAL A 17 8.07 -4.25 -4.29
CA VAL A 17 7.58 -3.41 -5.38
C VAL A 17 8.76 -2.99 -6.23
N GLN A 18 8.68 -3.27 -7.53
CA GLN A 18 9.72 -2.91 -8.49
C GLN A 18 9.10 -2.13 -9.66
N VAL A 19 9.83 -1.15 -10.16
CA VAL A 19 9.51 -0.41 -11.39
C VAL A 19 10.76 -0.45 -12.26
N ASP A 20 10.63 -0.95 -13.49
CA ASP A 20 11.75 -1.11 -14.42
C ASP A 20 12.98 -1.82 -13.83
N GLY A 21 12.74 -2.82 -12.97
CA GLY A 21 13.78 -3.60 -12.28
C GLY A 21 14.40 -2.91 -11.06
N ILE A 22 13.99 -1.67 -10.74
CA ILE A 22 14.43 -0.94 -9.56
C ILE A 22 13.51 -1.28 -8.39
N LEU A 23 14.08 -1.84 -7.32
CA LEU A 23 13.37 -2.12 -6.08
C LEU A 23 13.04 -0.82 -5.34
N LEU A 24 11.75 -0.49 -5.24
CA LEU A 24 11.23 0.70 -4.56
C LEU A 24 10.79 0.42 -3.13
N ALA A 25 10.23 -0.76 -2.87
CA ALA A 25 9.79 -1.14 -1.53
C ALA A 25 10.08 -2.62 -1.28
N ASP A 26 10.49 -2.95 -0.06
CA ASP A 26 10.72 -4.32 0.39
C ASP A 26 10.35 -4.44 1.87
N SER A 27 9.22 -5.08 2.15
CA SER A 27 8.63 -5.09 3.48
C SER A 27 8.11 -6.47 3.86
N SER A 28 8.22 -6.80 5.15
CA SER A 28 7.52 -7.93 5.78
C SER A 28 6.35 -7.50 6.67
N ASN A 29 6.06 -6.20 6.70
CA ASN A 29 5.09 -5.56 7.58
C ASN A 29 4.04 -4.76 6.79
N THR A 30 3.54 -5.33 5.70
CA THR A 30 2.53 -4.69 4.85
C THR A 30 1.11 -4.96 5.34
N LEU A 31 0.20 -4.02 5.08
CA LEU A 31 -1.23 -4.18 5.32
C LEU A 31 -1.98 -4.36 4.00
N GLU A 32 -2.79 -5.41 3.90
CA GLU A 32 -3.77 -5.58 2.83
C GLU A 32 -5.10 -4.92 3.23
N LEU A 33 -5.49 -3.90 2.48
CA LEU A 33 -6.80 -3.26 2.57
C LEU A 33 -7.76 -3.94 1.59
N ARG A 34 -8.91 -4.36 2.12
CA ARG A 34 -10.04 -4.86 1.32
C ARG A 34 -11.24 -3.93 1.49
N GLU A 35 -11.72 -3.39 0.39
CA GLU A 35 -12.96 -2.64 0.32
C GLU A 35 -13.91 -3.34 -0.66
N HIS A 36 -15.18 -3.50 -0.28
CA HIS A 36 -16.15 -4.18 -1.13
C HIS A 36 -16.30 -3.46 -2.48
N GLY A 37 -16.16 -4.21 -3.58
CA GLY A 37 -16.29 -3.69 -4.95
C GLY A 37 -14.98 -3.17 -5.54
N TYR A 38 -13.87 -3.19 -4.79
CA TYR A 38 -12.56 -2.76 -5.26
C TYR A 38 -11.53 -3.90 -5.16
N PRO A 39 -10.51 -3.91 -6.04
CA PRO A 39 -9.36 -4.79 -5.86
C PRO A 39 -8.65 -4.51 -4.53
N PRO A 40 -8.03 -5.53 -3.89
CA PRO A 40 -7.20 -5.33 -2.71
C PRO A 40 -6.07 -4.35 -2.95
N ARG A 41 -5.72 -3.56 -1.94
CA ARG A 41 -4.59 -2.62 -1.96
C ARG A 41 -3.59 -3.00 -0.88
N HIS A 42 -2.30 -2.85 -1.16
CA HIS A 42 -1.24 -3.08 -0.18
C HIS A 42 -0.60 -1.78 0.26
N TYR A 43 -0.60 -1.52 1.56
CA TYR A 43 0.11 -0.40 2.17
C TYR A 43 1.44 -0.89 2.73
N PHE A 44 2.50 -0.17 2.37
CA PHE A 44 3.85 -0.39 2.86
C PHE A 44 4.18 0.64 3.94
N PRO A 45 4.84 0.25 5.05
CA PRO A 45 5.45 1.21 5.96
C PRO A 45 6.41 2.11 5.20
N ARG A 46 6.42 3.41 5.50
CA ARG A 46 7.26 4.39 4.80
C ARG A 46 8.75 4.06 4.90
N ASP A 47 9.18 3.50 6.03
CA ASP A 47 10.58 3.14 6.28
C ASP A 47 11.08 1.98 5.41
N ASP A 48 10.15 1.16 4.90
CA ASP A 48 10.45 0.04 3.99
C ASP A 48 10.38 0.47 2.51
N VAL A 49 10.19 1.77 2.25
CA VAL A 49 10.12 2.37 0.91
C VAL A 49 11.32 3.27 0.70
N ARG A 50 11.96 3.15 -0.47
CA ARG A 50 13.05 4.02 -0.94
C ARG A 50 12.51 5.40 -1.34
N MET A 51 12.18 6.19 -0.33
CA MET A 51 11.62 7.54 -0.50
C MET A 51 12.58 8.50 -1.22
N ASP A 52 13.89 8.20 -1.24
CA ASP A 52 14.92 8.92 -2.02
C ASP A 52 14.70 8.84 -3.54
N LEU A 53 13.96 7.83 -4.00
CA LEU A 53 13.61 7.63 -5.42
C LEU A 53 12.26 8.24 -5.79
N LEU A 54 11.54 8.81 -4.82
CA LEU A 54 10.19 9.33 -5.02
C LEU A 54 10.19 10.86 -4.90
N THR A 55 9.43 11.52 -5.77
CA THR A 55 9.14 12.95 -5.67
C THR A 55 7.66 13.13 -5.39
N THR A 56 7.33 14.03 -4.45
CA THR A 56 5.94 14.39 -4.18
C THR A 56 5.31 14.99 -5.43
N SER A 57 4.14 14.47 -5.82
CA SER A 57 3.32 15.04 -6.88
C SER A 57 2.51 16.22 -6.35
N GLU A 58 2.27 17.22 -7.19
CA GLU A 58 1.34 18.33 -6.91
C GLU A 58 -0.13 17.89 -7.08
N ASN A 59 -0.37 16.71 -7.66
CA ASN A 59 -1.71 16.17 -7.85
C ASN A 59 -2.23 15.54 -6.56
N ASP A 60 -3.13 16.23 -5.89
CA ASP A 60 -3.90 15.70 -4.76
C ASP A 60 -5.29 15.27 -5.26
N HIS A 61 -5.58 13.98 -5.09
CA HIS A 61 -6.94 13.46 -5.27
C HIS A 61 -7.51 13.19 -3.88
N PRO A 62 -8.40 14.07 -3.37
CA PRO A 62 -9.12 13.75 -2.15
C PRO A 62 -9.92 12.47 -2.40
N LEU A 63 -9.73 11.47 -1.55
CA LEU A 63 -10.51 10.25 -1.61
C LEU A 63 -12.00 10.62 -1.55
N PRO A 64 -12.84 10.18 -2.50
CA PRO A 64 -14.27 10.38 -2.38
C PRO A 64 -14.76 9.56 -1.18
N VAL A 65 -15.24 10.25 -0.16
CA VAL A 65 -15.92 9.64 1.00
C VAL A 65 -17.24 9.00 0.59
#